data_AF-A0A7X9F742-F1
#
_entry.id   AF-A0A7X9F742-F1
#
_cell.length_a   1.000
_cell.length_b   1.000
_cell.length_c   1.000
_cell.angle_alpha   90.00
_cell.angle_beta   90.00
_cell.angle_gamma   90.00
#
_symmetry.space_group_name_H-M   'P 1'
#
loop_
_entity.id
_entity.type
_entity.pdbx_description
1 polymer ?
#
loop_
_entity_poly.entity_id
_entity_poly.type
_entity_poly.pdbx_seq_one_letter_code
_entity_poly.pdbx_strand_id
1 'polypeptide(L)'
;MANFPNILNYILGAVFILLIFAISYAYLKPHLLHKHRPVSTLLLKASFLLYLLVLLVVVYLSAFVKGGLDDVFYGIEFFAFLLALFGPVIGILARKMEQFRKKRENYNYFFTVINILCLLAIIVMYIF
;
A
#
# COMPACT_ATOMS: atom_id res chain seq x y z
N MET A 1 3.72 13.50 33.50
CA MET A 1 4.39 12.31 32.95
C MET A 1 3.97 12.23 31.49
N ALA A 2 4.91 12.17 30.54
CA ALA A 2 4.55 12.10 29.14
C ALA A 2 3.77 10.78 28.87
N ASN A 3 2.64 10.85 28.18
CA ASN A 3 1.88 9.67 27.75
C ASN A 3 2.68 8.94 26.68
N PHE A 4 3.63 8.12 27.11
CA PHE A 4 4.51 7.32 26.26
C PHE A 4 3.77 6.54 25.16
N PRO A 5 2.60 5.91 25.42
CA PRO A 5 1.82 5.24 24.37
C PRO A 5 1.36 6.17 23.24
N ASN A 6 0.86 7.37 23.58
CA ASN A 6 0.39 8.33 22.58
C ASN A 6 1.56 8.84 21.72
N ILE A 7 2.72 9.09 22.34
CA ILE A 7 3.93 9.51 21.62
C ILE A 7 4.39 8.40 20.68
N LEU A 8 4.37 7.14 21.14
CA LEU A 8 4.71 5.98 20.32
C LEU A 8 3.77 5.85 19.12
N ASN A 9 2.45 6.03 19.30
CA ASN A 9 1.47 6.00 18.21
C ASN A 9 1.74 7.07 17.14
N TYR A 10 2.05 8.31 17.55
CA TYR A 10 2.41 9.36 16.59
C TYR A 10 3.72 9.08 15.86
N ILE A 11 4.74 8.56 16.55
CA ILE A 11 6.01 8.18 15.92
C ILE A 11 5.78 7.06 14.90
N LEU A 12 5.05 6.01 15.27
CA LEU A 12 4.74 4.89 14.37
C LEU A 12 3.94 5.36 13.16
N GLY A 13 2.92 6.19 13.36
CA GLY A 13 2.15 6.80 12.28
C GLY A 13 3.01 7.61 11.31
N ALA A 14 3.89 8.47 11.85
CA ALA A 14 4.83 9.24 11.05
C ALA A 14 5.80 8.35 10.25
N VAL A 15 6.34 7.30 10.87
CA VAL A 15 7.22 6.32 10.21
C VAL A 15 6.48 5.60 9.08
N PHE A 16 5.24 5.14 9.30
CA PHE A 16 4.46 4.49 8.23
C PHE A 16 4.13 5.45 7.10
N ILE A 17 3.75 6.69 7.38
CA ILE A 17 3.53 7.72 6.36
C ILE A 17 4.80 7.93 5.54
N LEU A 18 5.95 8.10 6.18
CA LEU A 18 7.23 8.25 5.49
C LEU A 18 7.56 7.03 4.63
N LEU A 19 7.31 5.82 5.13
CA LEU A 19 7.53 4.58 4.40
C LEU A 19 6.63 4.48 3.16
N ILE A 20 5.31 4.70 3.33
CA ILE A 20 4.33 4.67 2.22
C ILE A 20 4.64 5.76 1.20
N PHE A 21 5.01 6.95 1.65
CA PHE A 21 5.40 8.06 0.79
C PHE A 21 6.69 7.75 0.02
N ALA A 22 7.71 7.19 0.67
CA ALA A 22 8.96 6.81 0.02
C ALA A 22 8.74 5.72 -1.06
N ILE A 23 7.89 4.72 -0.77
CA ILE A 23 7.50 3.69 -1.75
C ILE A 23 6.74 4.33 -2.92
N SER A 24 5.77 5.19 -2.60
CA SER A 24 4.99 5.93 -3.59
C SER A 24 5.92 6.71 -4.50
N TYR A 25 6.84 7.51 -3.95
CA TYR A 25 7.81 8.32 -4.68
C TYR A 25 8.77 7.49 -5.54
N ALA A 26 9.33 6.41 -4.99
CA ALA A 26 10.20 5.50 -5.73
C ALA A 26 9.48 4.91 -6.95
N TYR A 27 8.15 4.76 -6.88
CA TYR A 27 7.33 4.26 -7.96
C TYR A 27 6.71 5.34 -8.86
N LEU A 28 6.49 6.54 -8.32
CA LEU A 28 6.05 7.75 -8.99
C LEU A 28 7.10 8.32 -9.93
N LYS A 29 8.22 7.63 -10.19
CA LYS A 29 9.12 7.85 -11.33
C LYS A 29 8.58 7.11 -12.56
N PRO A 30 7.75 7.70 -13.45
CA PRO A 30 6.97 6.94 -14.40
C PRO A 30 6.96 7.62 -15.79
N HIS A 31 8.09 7.68 -16.50
CA HIS A 31 8.07 8.21 -17.89
C HIS A 31 8.50 7.19 -18.95
N LEU A 32 8.69 5.92 -18.58
CA LEU A 32 8.90 4.85 -19.54
C LEU A 32 7.67 3.94 -19.56
N LEU A 33 6.63 4.38 -20.27
CA LEU A 33 5.55 3.49 -20.69
C LEU A 33 6.10 2.50 -21.70
N HIS A 34 5.86 1.22 -21.48
CA HIS A 34 6.34 0.20 -22.42
C HIS A 34 5.50 0.26 -23.70
N LYS A 35 6.12 0.65 -24.81
CA LYS A 35 5.48 0.91 -26.11
C LYS A 35 4.60 -0.24 -26.61
N HIS A 36 4.93 -1.48 -26.24
CA HIS A 36 4.28 -2.68 -26.74
C HIS A 36 3.14 -3.22 -25.87
N ARG A 37 3.05 -2.79 -24.59
CA ARG A 37 2.03 -3.25 -23.61
C ARG A 37 1.61 -2.12 -22.66
N PRO A 38 1.01 -1.04 -23.18
CA PRO A 38 0.73 0.16 -22.41
C PRO A 38 -0.39 -0.04 -21.39
N VAL A 39 -1.47 -0.74 -21.76
CA VAL A 39 -2.69 -0.86 -20.95
C VAL A 39 -2.45 -1.63 -19.65
N SER A 40 -1.93 -2.86 -19.71
CA SER A 40 -1.69 -3.66 -18.50
C SER A 40 -0.67 -3.03 -17.56
N THR A 41 0.36 -2.36 -18.11
CA THR A 41 1.35 -1.65 -17.30
C THR A 41 0.76 -0.40 -16.64
N LEU A 42 -0.10 0.34 -17.35
CA LEU A 42 -0.77 1.52 -16.83
C LEU A 42 -1.78 1.13 -15.74
N LEU A 43 -2.60 0.09 -15.97
CA LEU A 43 -3.54 -0.42 -14.97
C LEU A 43 -2.85 -0.85 -13.68
N LEU A 44 -1.75 -1.58 -13.77
CA LEU A 44 -0.98 -1.96 -12.57
C LEU A 44 -0.45 -0.73 -11.84
N LYS A 45 0.14 0.24 -12.55
CA LYS A 45 0.67 1.45 -11.92
C LYS A 45 -0.42 2.32 -11.29
N ALA A 46 -1.52 2.53 -12.02
CA ALA A 46 -2.63 3.34 -11.56
C ALA A 46 -3.32 2.72 -10.35
N SER A 47 -3.63 1.42 -10.40
CA SER A 47 -4.22 0.70 -9.26
C SER A 47 -3.30 0.72 -8.04
N PHE A 48 -1.99 0.57 -8.22
CA PHE A 48 -1.03 0.62 -7.11
C PHE A 48 -0.89 2.02 -6.50
N LEU A 49 -0.81 3.07 -7.33
CA LEU A 49 -0.72 4.44 -6.82
C LEU A 49 -2.02 4.86 -6.12
N LEU A 50 -3.18 4.48 -6.67
CA LEU A 50 -4.46 4.72 -6.03
C LEU A 50 -4.55 3.99 -4.68
N TYR A 51 -4.15 2.72 -4.67
CA TYR A 51 -4.05 1.91 -3.46
C TYR A 51 -3.16 2.58 -2.39
N LEU A 52 -1.94 2.99 -2.77
CA LEU A 52 -1.01 3.65 -1.85
C LEU A 52 -1.53 4.99 -1.33
N LEU A 53 -2.23 5.76 -2.18
CA LEU A 53 -2.86 7.01 -1.77
C LEU A 53 -3.93 6.76 -0.69
N VAL A 54 -4.81 5.79 -0.92
CA VAL A 54 -5.84 5.42 0.06
C VAL A 54 -5.20 4.92 1.36
N LEU A 55 -4.20 4.05 1.27
CA LEU A 55 -3.46 3.57 2.42
C LEU A 55 -2.81 4.73 3.21
N LEU A 56 -2.19 5.70 2.52
CA LEU A 56 -1.60 6.88 3.14
C LEU A 56 -2.63 7.70 3.92
N VAL A 57 -3.78 7.95 3.30
CA VAL A 57 -4.89 8.68 3.93
C VAL A 57 -5.41 7.93 5.16
N VAL A 58 -5.62 6.62 5.05
CA VAL A 58 -6.11 5.80 6.17
C VAL A 58 -5.11 5.78 7.32
N VAL A 59 -3.82 5.56 7.05
CA VAL A 59 -2.79 5.59 8.10
C VAL A 59 -2.72 6.95 8.78
N TYR A 60 -2.83 8.04 8.02
CA TYR A 60 -2.88 9.39 8.57
C TYR A 60 -4.08 9.58 9.50
N LEU A 61 -5.28 9.23 9.05
CA LEU A 61 -6.49 9.36 9.87
C LEU A 61 -6.45 8.45 11.09
N SER A 62 -5.98 7.21 10.96
CA SER A 62 -5.83 6.30 12.10
C SER A 62 -4.86 6.85 13.15
N ALA A 63 -3.67 7.29 12.71
CA ALA A 63 -2.62 7.74 13.63
C ALA A 63 -2.90 9.10 14.28
N PHE A 64 -3.52 10.05 13.56
CA PHE A 64 -3.68 11.43 14.03
C PHE A 64 -5.11 11.80 14.43
N VAL A 65 -6.13 11.03 14.03
CA VAL A 65 -7.55 11.37 14.29
C VAL A 65 -8.25 10.32 15.16
N LYS A 66 -7.99 9.02 14.99
CA LYS A 66 -8.71 7.93 15.67
C LYS A 66 -8.02 7.32 16.91
N GLY A 67 -6.91 7.88 17.38
CA GLY A 67 -6.24 7.43 18.63
C GLY A 67 -5.01 6.54 18.42
N GLY A 68 -4.87 5.91 17.25
CA GLY A 68 -3.71 5.07 16.92
C GLY A 68 -4.01 4.07 15.82
N LEU A 69 -2.95 3.43 15.31
CA LEU A 69 -3.10 2.29 14.39
C LEU A 69 -3.53 1.02 15.12
N ASP A 70 -3.14 0.87 16.38
CA ASP A 70 -3.52 -0.21 17.27
C ASP A 70 -5.00 -0.17 17.68
N ASP A 71 -5.55 1.04 17.82
CA ASP A 71 -6.98 1.25 18.09
C ASP A 71 -7.85 0.98 16.85
N VAL A 72 -7.36 1.33 15.65
CA VAL A 72 -8.12 1.16 14.40
C VAL A 72 -8.01 -0.24 13.82
N PHE A 73 -6.84 -0.87 13.92
CA PHE A 73 -6.61 -2.22 13.41
C PHE A 73 -6.28 -3.14 14.58
N TYR A 74 -7.30 -3.69 15.23
CA TYR A 74 -7.11 -4.51 16.43
C TYR A 74 -6.99 -6.00 16.11
N GLY A 75 -6.08 -6.70 16.78
CA GLY A 75 -5.95 -8.16 16.69
C GLY A 75 -5.66 -8.66 15.27
N ILE A 76 -6.58 -9.44 14.69
CA ILE A 76 -6.41 -10.06 13.37
C ILE A 76 -6.36 -9.02 12.24
N GLU A 77 -7.04 -7.89 12.41
CA GLU A 77 -7.08 -6.81 11.42
C GLU A 77 -5.74 -6.11 11.30
N PHE A 78 -4.97 -6.04 12.39
CA PHE A 78 -3.59 -5.54 12.34
C PHE A 78 -2.73 -6.38 11.40
N PHE A 79 -2.83 -7.71 11.48
CA PHE A 79 -2.09 -8.60 10.58
C PHE A 79 -2.57 -8.48 9.14
N ALA A 80 -3.88 -8.35 8.92
CA ALA A 80 -4.44 -8.10 7.59
C ALA A 80 -3.95 -6.76 7.02
N PHE A 81 -3.88 -5.72 7.84
CA PHE A 81 -3.31 -4.42 7.48
C PHE A 81 -1.82 -4.54 7.11
N LEU A 82 -1.02 -5.30 7.86
CA LEU A 82 0.39 -5.55 7.51
C LEU A 82 0.52 -6.29 6.17
N LEU A 83 -0.32 -7.29 5.92
CA LEU A 83 -0.34 -7.98 4.62
C LEU A 83 -0.73 -7.04 3.49
N ALA A 84 -1.70 -6.15 3.70
CA ALA A 84 -2.04 -5.12 2.75
C ALA A 84 -0.87 -4.16 2.55
N LEU A 85 -0.21 -3.69 3.61
CA LEU A 85 0.93 -2.78 3.54
C LEU A 85 2.08 -3.35 2.71
N PHE A 86 2.47 -4.61 2.95
CA PHE A 86 3.66 -5.19 2.32
C PHE A 86 3.40 -6.00 1.05
N GLY A 87 2.26 -6.69 0.93
CA GLY A 87 1.97 -7.64 -0.15
C GLY A 87 2.05 -7.03 -1.56
N PRO A 88 1.27 -5.97 -1.86
CA PRO A 88 1.35 -5.20 -3.11
C PRO A 88 2.74 -4.66 -3.41
N VAL A 89 3.46 -4.19 -2.40
CA VAL A 89 4.81 -3.63 -2.53
C VAL A 89 5.80 -4.72 -2.95
N ILE A 90 5.80 -5.84 -2.24
CA ILE A 90 6.63 -7.01 -2.55
C ILE A 90 6.32 -7.52 -3.96
N GLY A 91 5.04 -7.60 -4.32
CA GLY A 91 4.62 -7.95 -5.67
C GLY A 91 5.22 -7.08 -6.75
N ILE A 92 5.16 -5.76 -6.56
CA ILE A 92 5.74 -4.84 -7.52
C ILE A 92 7.26 -4.94 -7.61
N LEU A 93 7.94 -5.21 -6.49
CA LEU A 93 9.38 -5.47 -6.50
C LEU A 93 9.70 -6.79 -7.22
N ALA A 94 8.94 -7.85 -6.92
CA ALA A 94 9.09 -9.17 -7.53
C ALA A 94 8.83 -9.17 -9.04
N ARG A 95 8.01 -8.24 -9.56
CA ARG A 95 7.82 -8.02 -11.01
C ARG A 95 9.14 -7.83 -11.78
N LYS A 96 10.19 -7.32 -11.12
CA LYS A 96 11.51 -7.09 -11.72
C LYS A 96 12.31 -8.39 -11.91
N MET A 97 11.94 -9.49 -11.25
CA MET A 97 12.63 -10.78 -11.34
C MET A 97 12.44 -11.43 -12.71
N GLU A 98 13.46 -12.17 -13.18
CA GLU A 98 13.49 -12.75 -14.54
C GLU A 98 12.40 -13.81 -14.77
N GLN A 99 12.00 -14.53 -13.72
CA GLN A 99 10.99 -15.58 -13.76
C GLN A 99 9.63 -15.08 -14.27
N PHE A 100 9.30 -13.81 -14.02
CA PHE A 100 8.03 -13.22 -14.43
C PHE A 100 8.10 -12.51 -15.80
N ARG A 101 9.27 -12.47 -16.45
CA ARG A 101 9.47 -11.74 -17.72
C ARG A 101 8.61 -12.28 -18.87
N LYS A 102 8.41 -13.59 -18.95
CA LYS A 102 7.63 -14.25 -20.02
C LYS A 102 6.11 -14.10 -19.85
N LYS A 103 5.60 -13.94 -18.62
CA LYS A 103 4.16 -13.83 -18.29
C LYS A 103 3.80 -12.47 -17.68
N ARG A 104 4.54 -11.40 -18.04
CA ARG A 104 4.39 -10.06 -17.45
C ARG A 104 2.97 -9.48 -17.51
N GLU A 105 2.23 -9.80 -18.55
CA GLU A 105 0.88 -9.28 -18.72
C GLU A 105 -0.11 -9.88 -17.74
N ASN A 106 -0.13 -11.22 -17.61
CA ASN A 106 -0.93 -11.90 -16.61
C ASN A 106 -0.53 -11.49 -15.20
N TYR A 107 0.77 -11.31 -14.95
CA TYR A 107 1.29 -10.80 -13.68
C TYR A 107 0.74 -9.41 -13.36
N ASN A 108 0.73 -8.51 -14.34
CA ASN A 108 0.20 -7.15 -14.16
C ASN A 108 -1.29 -7.19 -13.79
N TYR A 109 -2.12 -7.95 -14.51
CA TYR A 109 -3.55 -8.04 -14.21
C TYR A 109 -3.81 -8.67 -12.84
N PHE A 110 -3.08 -9.72 -12.49
CA PHE A 110 -3.20 -10.36 -11.17
C PHE A 110 -2.89 -9.37 -10.04
N PHE A 111 -1.80 -8.61 -10.16
CA PHE A 111 -1.46 -7.61 -9.14
C PHE A 111 -2.37 -6.39 -9.17
N THR A 112 -2.96 -6.02 -10.31
CA THR A 112 -4.05 -5.03 -10.33
C THR A 112 -5.23 -5.48 -9.48
N VAL A 113 -5.65 -6.75 -9.58
CA VAL A 113 -6.73 -7.29 -8.75
C VAL A 113 -6.33 -7.27 -7.27
N ILE A 114 -5.11 -7.70 -6.94
CA ILE A 114 -4.61 -7.64 -5.55
C ILE A 114 -4.63 -6.21 -5.01
N ASN A 115 -4.14 -5.22 -5.77
CA ASN A 115 -4.16 -3.82 -5.35
C ASN A 115 -5.57 -3.33 -5.03
N ILE A 116 -6.55 -3.69 -5.88
CA ILE A 116 -7.96 -3.32 -5.66
C ILE A 116 -8.52 -4.03 -4.43
N LEU A 117 -8.23 -5.32 -4.24
CA LEU A 117 -8.66 -6.06 -3.04
C LEU A 117 -8.07 -5.47 -1.77
N CYS A 118 -6.77 -5.15 -1.75
CA CYS A 118 -6.13 -4.50 -0.60
C CYS A 118 -6.72 -3.10 -0.36
N LEU A 119 -7.01 -2.33 -1.41
CA LEU A 119 -7.68 -1.03 -1.30
C LEU A 119 -9.04 -1.19 -0.62
N LEU A 120 -9.87 -2.11 -1.09
CA LEU A 120 -11.20 -2.34 -0.53
C LEU A 120 -11.11 -2.84 0.92
N ALA A 121 -10.21 -3.77 1.19
CA ALA A 121 -10.02 -4.33 2.53
C ALA A 121 -9.61 -3.24 3.54
N ILE A 122 -8.67 -2.36 3.18
CA ILE A 122 -8.26 -1.24 4.05
C ILE A 122 -9.42 -0.29 4.31
N ILE A 123 -10.22 0.04 3.29
CA ILE A 123 -11.38 0.92 3.46
C ILE A 123 -12.40 0.27 4.40
N VAL A 124 -12.69 -1.02 4.22
CA VAL A 124 -13.63 -1.75 5.07
C VAL A 124 -13.14 -1.78 6.52
N MET A 125 -11.89 -2.19 6.77
CA MET A 125 -11.29 -2.21 8.11
C MET A 125 -11.20 -0.83 8.77
N TYR A 126 -11.12 0.25 7.99
CA TYR A 126 -11.09 1.59 8.56
C TYR A 126 -12.48 2.10 8.96
N ILE A 127 -13.53 1.68 8.25
CA ILE A 127 -14.90 2.17 8.43
C ILE A 127 -15.64 1.36 9.49
N PHE A 128 -15.52 0.03 9.44
CA PHE A 128 -16.20 -0.92 10.32
C PHE A 128 -15.26 -1.39 11.41
#